data_AF-A0A1G6EWJ7-F1
#
_entry.id   AF-A0A1G6EWJ7-F1
#
_cell.length_a   1.000
_cell.length_b   1.000
_cell.length_c   1.000
_cell.angle_alpha   90.00
_cell.angle_beta   90.00
_cell.angle_gamma   90.00
#
_symmetry.space_group_name_H-M   'P 1'
#
loop_
_entity.id
_entity.type
_entity.pdbx_description
1 polymer ?
#
loop_
_entity_poly.entity_id
_entity_poly.type
_entity_poly.pdbx_seq_one_letter_code
_entity_poly.pdbx_strand_id
1 'polypeptide(L)' 'MSLYIIPLMIGWPQIVLIAIVILLIFGGKKIPELMRGLGSGIKEFKDASKEEDQPKTTTTTPTEEKMK' A
#
# COMPACT_ATOMS: atom_id res chain seq x y z
N MET A 1 -7.70 -3.60 41.57
CA MET A 1 -7.11 -4.86 41.06
C MET A 1 -7.72 -5.36 39.74
N SER A 2 -8.97 -5.03 39.37
CA SER A 2 -9.56 -5.42 38.07
C SER A 2 -9.15 -4.56 36.87
N LEU A 3 -8.35 -3.50 37.09
CA LEU A 3 -7.99 -2.52 36.06
C LEU A 3 -6.81 -2.96 35.18
N TYR A 4 -6.07 -4.00 35.58
CA TYR A 4 -4.90 -4.53 34.87
C TYR A 4 -5.22 -5.62 33.82
N ILE A 5 -6.44 -6.12 33.77
CA ILE A 5 -6.89 -7.06 32.71
C ILE A 5 -7.22 -6.32 31.41
N ILE A 6 -7.50 -5.01 31.50
CA ILE A 6 -7.78 -4.11 30.37
C ILE A 6 -6.55 -3.93 29.47
N PRO A 7 -5.33 -3.73 30.00
CA PRO A 7 -4.13 -3.66 29.18
C PRO A 7 -3.60 -5.02 28.68
N LEU A 8 -3.98 -6.15 29.28
CA LEU A 8 -3.50 -7.47 28.81
C LEU A 8 -4.31 -8.04 27.63
N MET A 9 -5.46 -7.44 27.31
CA MET A 9 -6.12 -7.58 26.01
C MET A 9 -5.67 -6.52 24.98
N ILE A 10 -4.58 -5.78 25.24
CA ILE A 10 -3.92 -4.91 24.25
C ILE A 10 -3.31 -5.80 23.17
N GLY A 11 -4.15 -6.12 22.19
CA GLY A 11 -3.81 -6.81 20.96
C GLY A 11 -4.74 -6.32 19.85
N TRP A 12 -4.81 -7.09 18.77
CA TRP A 12 -5.73 -6.85 17.64
C TRP A 12 -7.11 -6.28 17.98
N PRO A 13 -7.80 -6.64 19.08
CA PRO A 13 -9.12 -6.06 19.41
C PRO A 13 -9.17 -4.53 19.48
N GLN A 14 -8.16 -3.86 20.06
CA GLN A 14 -8.15 -2.39 20.14
C GLN A 14 -7.92 -1.72 18.78
N ILE A 15 -7.04 -2.29 17.97
CA ILE A 15 -6.77 -1.81 16.61
C ILE A 15 -8.05 -1.96 15.76
N VAL A 16 -8.75 -3.08 15.89
CA VAL A 16 -10.04 -3.32 15.22
C VAL A 16 -11.10 -2.32 15.70
N LEU A 17 -11.19 -2.05 17.00
CA LEU A 17 -12.12 -1.06 17.55
C LEU A 17 -11.87 0.34 16.97
N ILE A 18 -10.62 0.79 16.94
CA ILE A 18 -10.24 2.09 16.35
C ILE A 18 -10.54 2.11 14.85
N ALA A 19 -10.19 1.04 14.14
CA ALA A 19 -10.47 0.92 12.71
C ALA A 19 -11.97 1.02 12.43
N ILE A 20 -12.83 0.38 13.23
CA ILE A 20 -14.30 0.48 13.11
C ILE A 20 -14.78 1.92 13.31
N VAL A 21 -14.29 2.63 14.33
CA VAL A 21 -14.68 4.03 14.58
C VAL A 21 -14.29 4.92 13.39
N ILE A 22 -13.07 4.79 12.88
CA ILE A 22 -12.61 5.52 11.69
C ILE A 22 -13.45 5.13 10.47
N LEU A 23 -13.79 3.85 10.31
CA LEU A 23 -14.61 3.35 9.20
C LEU A 23 -16.05 3.86 9.26
N LEU A 24 -16.59 4.14 10.45
CA LEU A 24 -17.92 4.75 10.59
C LEU A 24 -17.91 6.24 10.20
N ILE A 25 -16.85 6.97 10.58
CA ILE A 25 -16.72 8.41 10.28
C ILE A 25 -16.36 8.63 8.80
N PHE A 26 -15.38 7.89 8.28
CA PHE A 26 -14.89 8.03 6.91
C PHE A 26 -15.60 7.11 5.92
N GLY A 27 -16.26 6.05 6.38
CA GLY A 27 -16.90 5.04 5.52
C GLY A 27 -15.95 3.93 5.08
N GLY A 28 -16.52 2.73 4.88
CA GLY A 28 -15.86 1.50 4.41
C GLY A 28 -14.95 1.65 3.19
N LYS A 29 -15.27 2.61 2.32
CA LYS A 29 -14.68 2.76 0.99
C LYS A 29 -13.55 3.79 0.92
N LYS A 30 -13.46 4.72 1.88
CA LYS A 30 -12.48 5.83 1.81
C LYS A 30 -11.05 5.39 2.12
N ILE A 31 -10.86 4.52 3.12
CA ILE A 31 -9.54 3.97 3.47
C ILE A 31 -8.88 3.25 2.27
N PRO A 32 -9.53 2.27 1.60
CA PRO A 32 -8.92 1.58 0.47
C PRO A 32 -8.77 2.46 -0.78
N GLU A 33 -9.66 3.43 -0.99
CA GLU A 33 -9.57 4.41 -2.09
C GLU A 33 -8.32 5.30 -1.92
N LEU A 34 -8.06 5.79 -0.72
CA LEU A 34 -6.86 6.56 -0.39
C LEU A 34 -5.58 5.71 -0.48
N MET A 35 -5.61 4.47 0.03
CA MET A 35 -4.47 3.55 -0.09
C MET A 35 -4.13 3.22 -1.55
N ARG A 36 -5.13 3.04 -2.43
CA ARG A 36 -4.90 2.83 -3.86
C ARG A 36 -4.30 4.07 -4.52
N GLY A 37 -4.81 5.26 -4.22
CA GLY A 37 -4.25 6.52 -4.74
C GLY A 37 -2.81 6.76 -4.30
N LEU A 38 -2.54 6.64 -2.99
CA LEU A 38 -1.20 6.78 -2.42
C LEU A 38 -0.25 5.69 -2.94
N GLY A 39 -0.72 4.44 -3.05
CA GLY A 39 0.06 3.32 -3.56
C GLY A 39 0.49 3.50 -5.01
N SER A 40 -0.41 3.98 -5.88
CA SER A 40 -0.07 4.32 -7.26
C SER A 40 0.95 5.46 -7.32
N GLY A 41 0.75 6.53 -6.55
CA GLY A 41 1.69 7.65 -6.52
C GLY A 41 3.09 7.27 -6.00
N ILE A 42 3.17 6.45 -4.95
CA ILE A 42 4.46 5.93 -4.44
C ILE A 42 5.11 5.01 -5.47
N LYS A 43 4.32 4.21 -6.20
CA LYS A 43 4.84 3.33 -7.25
C LYS A 43 5.43 4.13 -8.41
N GLU A 44 4.70 5.12 -8.91
CA GLU A 44 5.16 6.04 -9.97
C GLU A 44 6.40 6.82 -9.53
N PHE A 45 6.42 7.31 -8.29
CA PHE A 45 7.58 7.99 -7.71
C PHE A 45 8.81 7.07 -7.67
N LYS A 46 8.64 5.83 -7.21
CA LYS A 46 9.72 4.84 -7.17
C LYS A 46 10.21 4.46 -8.56
N ASP A 47 9.31 4.32 -9.53
CA ASP A 47 9.64 3.95 -10.90
C ASP A 47 10.44 5.08 -11.57
N ALA A 48 10.02 6.34 -11.41
CA ALA A 48 10.75 7.51 -11.88
C ALA A 48 12.13 7.68 -11.21
N SER A 49 12.22 7.53 -9.88
CA SER A 49 13.52 7.59 -9.19
C SER A 49 14.46 6.44 -9.58
N LYS A 50 13.94 5.28 -10.00
CA LYS A 50 14.77 4.18 -10.51
C LYS A 50 15.31 4.42 -11.91
N GLU A 51 14.62 5.20 -12.74
CA GLU A 51 15.09 5.57 -14.08
C GLU A 51 16.25 6.58 -14.03
N GLU A 52 16.35 7.39 -12.98
CA GLU A 52 17.47 8.32 -12.78
C GLU A 52 18.77 7.60 -12.36
N ASP A 53 18.68 6.46 -11.67
CA ASP A 53 19.83 5.67 -11.19
C ASP A 53 20.29 4.57 -12.17
N GLN A 54 19.60 4.34 -13.29
CA GLN A 54 19.96 3.28 -14.24
C GLN A 54 20.25 3.78 -15.66
N PRO A 55 21.42 3.47 -16.25
CA PRO A 55 21.64 3.66 -17.67
C PRO A 55 20.63 2.79 -18.44
N LYS A 56 19.80 3.44 -19.25
CA LYS A 56 18.75 2.86 -20.09
C LYS A 56 19.09 1.45 -20.59
N THR A 57 18.32 0.47 -20.15
CA THR A 57 18.08 -0.78 -20.90
C THR A 57 16.58 -0.96 -21.09
N THR A 58 16.09 -0.29 -22.15
CA THR A 58 15.05 -0.76 -23.11
C THR A 58 13.91 -1.69 -22.62
N THR A 59 12.72 -1.10 -22.44
CA THR A 59 11.42 -1.38 -23.11
C THR A 59 11.25 -2.66 -23.97
N THR A 60 10.27 -3.50 -23.61
CA THR A 60 9.28 -4.22 -24.47
C THR A 60 9.71 -5.38 -25.39
N THR A 61 9.22 -6.59 -25.11
CA THR A 61 8.95 -7.71 -26.05
C THR A 61 7.74 -7.38 -26.96
N PRO A 62 7.48 -7.95 -28.17
CA PRO A 62 8.22 -8.87 -29.09
C PRO A 62 8.21 -8.43 -30.60
N THR A 63 9.11 -8.90 -31.49
CA THR A 63 8.93 -9.00 -32.98
C THR A 63 10.17 -9.64 -33.67
N GLU A 64 9.93 -10.62 -34.55
CA GLU A 64 10.69 -11.16 -35.70
C GLU A 64 12.23 -11.28 -35.68
N GLU A 65 12.76 -12.49 -35.84
CA GLU A 65 13.20 -13.08 -37.13
C GLU A 65 14.59 -12.62 -37.60
N LYS A 66 15.59 -13.46 -37.32
CA LYS A 66 16.71 -13.86 -38.21
C LYS A 66 17.23 -15.19 -37.62
N MET A 67 16.92 -16.37 -38.16
CA MET A 67 17.52 -16.95 -39.37
C MET A 67 18.53 -16.04 -40.07
N LYS A 68 19.83 -16.27 -39.84
CA LYS A 68 20.80 -16.70 -40.86
C LYS A 68 22.19 -16.85 -40.26
#